data_AF-A0A1J4KFP0-F1
#
_entry.id   AF-A0A1J4KFP0-F1
#
_cell.length_a   1.000
_cell.length_b   1.000
_cell.length_c   1.000
_cell.angle_alpha   90.00
_cell.angle_beta   90.00
_cell.angle_gamma   90.00
#
_symmetry.space_group_name_H-M   'P 1'
#
loop_
_entity.id
_entity.type
_entity.pdbx_description
1 polymer ?
#
loop_
_entity_poly.entity_id
_entity_poly.type
_entity_poly.pdbx_seq_one_letter_code
_entity_poly.pdbx_strand_id
1 'polypeptide(L)'
;MNGNQVIIDLNEEHSFYSISVASYHMLNGINIVANWQFVPNEEEPDLFHFFKILLSNVHRQDKTAYIGFPCSFCEIGSILLFSTIFYLNNGKRQTPYSVAFVFNSLKFKQSSYITDLINFHLKKISSLIHFKLQNTTSLLSEMTPYIRDIVLSCNEFISTGITRPEKFLFSITSFDVSFFATCLQSHLQTQMTTIIEAQSLSECEQLFNFLSFFLLDEQLKMSSQKLNIHPIPGLFLQCMKPNTQQQFLYNELLCFQRPMTIIKLANKKVIHCNNFESQNRVFQEYSDNIINEHELSEEEIFIRLTKLKKEMIFEECKPSELFLTFVQEFLKVPLSYCPVLCQQKMSEFVQKAVIIAEVADTMLKQTRTKYLSPQQKSQISELLEISCKEEMKVVCSFAQLFDERVYNRFYSARHEVIKQMIATI
;
A
#
# COMPACT_ATOMS: atom_id res chain seq x y z
N MET A 1 18.80 33.00 -12.60
CA MET A 1 19.63 31.82 -12.27
C MET A 1 18.95 30.65 -12.92
N ASN A 2 19.60 29.98 -13.87
CA ASN A 2 19.04 28.77 -14.47
C ASN A 2 18.96 27.73 -13.35
N GLY A 3 17.76 27.23 -13.04
CA GLY A 3 17.58 26.16 -12.08
C GLY A 3 18.46 24.96 -12.45
N ASN A 4 18.88 24.18 -11.47
CA ASN A 4 19.65 22.97 -11.73
C ASN A 4 18.76 21.96 -12.47
N GLN A 5 18.89 21.94 -13.80
CA GLN A 5 18.25 20.95 -14.66
C GLN A 5 19.15 19.73 -14.76
N VAL A 6 18.60 18.57 -14.45
CA VAL A 6 19.28 17.28 -14.51
C VAL A 6 18.45 16.35 -15.39
N ILE A 7 19.04 15.84 -16.45
CA ILE A 7 18.41 14.83 -17.31
C ILE A 7 18.80 13.46 -16.77
N ILE A 8 17.81 12.62 -16.48
CA ILE A 8 17.98 11.26 -15.98
C ILE A 8 17.44 10.29 -17.03
N ASP A 9 18.32 9.47 -17.59
CA ASP A 9 17.92 8.37 -18.46
C ASP A 9 17.55 7.12 -17.64
N LEU A 10 16.33 6.63 -17.83
CA LEU A 10 15.79 5.47 -17.12
C LEU A 10 15.95 4.16 -17.90
N ASN A 11 16.27 4.20 -19.21
CA ASN A 11 16.36 3.03 -20.10
C ASN A 11 15.11 2.13 -20.15
N GLU A 12 13.95 2.60 -19.69
CA GLU A 12 12.68 1.86 -19.63
C GLU A 12 11.52 2.80 -19.97
N GLU A 13 10.39 2.27 -20.47
CA GLU A 13 9.18 3.09 -20.67
C GLU A 13 8.62 3.56 -19.33
N HIS A 14 8.27 4.85 -19.23
CA HIS A 14 7.70 5.41 -18.01
C HIS A 14 6.66 6.52 -18.27
N SER A 15 5.87 6.80 -17.23
CA SER A 15 4.84 7.85 -17.24
C SER A 15 5.32 9.21 -16.75
N PHE A 16 6.50 9.32 -16.15
CA PHE A 16 7.02 10.58 -15.61
C PHE A 16 7.57 11.49 -16.70
N TYR A 17 7.20 12.78 -16.70
CA TYR A 17 7.91 13.83 -17.42
C TYR A 17 9.06 14.39 -16.58
N SER A 18 8.75 14.82 -15.35
CA SER A 18 9.73 15.41 -14.44
C SER A 18 9.32 15.30 -12.98
N ILE A 19 10.31 15.49 -12.11
CA ILE A 19 10.11 15.88 -10.72
C ILE A 19 10.79 17.24 -10.54
N SER A 20 10.07 18.21 -9.98
CA SER A 20 10.55 19.59 -9.98
C SER A 20 10.27 20.27 -8.64
N VAL A 21 11.13 21.22 -8.29
CA VAL A 21 11.02 22.05 -7.08
C VAL A 21 10.97 23.50 -7.50
N ALA A 22 9.98 24.24 -7.03
CA ALA A 22 9.89 25.68 -7.26
C ALA A 22 9.66 26.45 -5.97
N SER A 23 10.10 27.71 -5.94
CA SER A 23 9.80 28.66 -4.88
C SER A 23 9.01 29.84 -5.42
N TYR A 24 8.28 30.53 -4.54
CA TYR A 24 7.64 31.80 -4.88
C TYR A 24 8.19 32.95 -4.02
N HIS A 25 8.60 34.02 -4.69
CA HIS A 25 9.03 35.27 -4.09
C HIS A 25 8.19 36.42 -4.62
N MET A 26 7.69 37.28 -3.73
CA MET A 26 6.84 38.43 -4.11
C MET A 26 7.47 39.35 -5.17
N LEU A 27 8.80 39.50 -5.18
CA LEU A 27 9.50 40.38 -6.12
C LEU A 27 9.89 39.68 -7.42
N ASN A 28 10.27 38.40 -7.35
CA ASN A 28 10.85 37.67 -8.47
C ASN A 28 9.85 36.71 -9.13
N GLY A 29 8.64 36.60 -8.57
CA GLY A 29 7.65 35.61 -8.97
C GLY A 29 8.11 34.19 -8.62
N ILE A 30 7.81 33.26 -9.53
CA ILE A 30 8.14 31.85 -9.36
C ILE A 30 9.52 31.57 -9.90
N ASN A 31 10.29 30.80 -9.15
CA ASN A 31 11.60 30.34 -9.55
C ASN A 31 11.69 28.83 -9.45
N ILE A 32 12.03 28.15 -10.54
CA ILE A 32 12.29 26.71 -10.53
C ILE A 32 13.71 26.51 -9.97
N VAL A 33 13.78 25.86 -8.81
CA VAL A 33 15.02 25.67 -8.04
C VAL A 33 15.76 24.42 -8.52
N ALA A 34 15.02 23.35 -8.80
CA ALA A 34 15.56 22.10 -9.32
C ALA A 34 14.55 21.44 -10.27
N ASN A 35 15.06 20.75 -11.29
CA ASN A 35 14.24 20.00 -12.23
C ASN A 35 14.96 18.72 -12.66
N TRP A 36 14.40 17.57 -12.31
CA TRP A 36 14.83 16.27 -12.80
C TRP A 36 13.90 15.84 -13.92
N GLN A 37 14.42 15.77 -15.14
CA GLN A 37 13.65 15.40 -16.33
C GLN A 37 13.99 13.99 -16.76
N PHE A 38 12.97 13.27 -17.21
CA PHE A 38 13.09 11.87 -17.63
C PHE A 38 12.78 11.64 -19.10
N VAL A 39 12.06 12.56 -19.76
CA VAL A 39 11.77 12.49 -21.20
C VAL A 39 12.36 13.71 -21.92
N PRO A 40 13.63 13.65 -22.38
CA PRO A 40 14.27 14.81 -23.01
C PRO A 40 13.76 15.14 -24.42
N ASN A 41 12.93 14.28 -25.04
CA ASN A 41 12.53 14.38 -26.46
C ASN A 41 11.01 14.50 -26.71
N GLU A 42 10.16 14.50 -25.68
CA GLU A 42 8.72 14.81 -25.81
C GLU A 42 8.49 16.33 -25.60
N GLU A 43 7.38 16.90 -26.10
CA GLU A 43 7.04 18.31 -25.84
C GLU A 43 7.06 18.57 -24.34
N GLU A 44 8.01 19.38 -23.88
CA GLU A 44 8.19 19.59 -22.46
C GLU A 44 6.98 20.32 -21.87
N PRO A 45 6.42 19.82 -20.75
CA PRO A 45 5.40 20.54 -20.01
C PRO A 45 5.91 21.92 -19.59
N ASP A 46 5.11 22.98 -19.77
CA ASP A 46 5.43 24.33 -19.25
C ASP A 46 5.35 24.34 -17.71
N LEU A 47 6.41 23.87 -17.07
CA LEU A 47 6.56 23.79 -15.61
C LEU A 47 6.31 25.13 -14.93
N PHE A 48 6.67 26.24 -15.58
CA PHE A 48 6.48 27.57 -15.02
C PHE A 48 4.99 27.91 -14.91
N HIS A 49 4.18 27.53 -15.90
CA HIS A 49 2.73 27.68 -15.82
C HIS A 49 2.11 26.80 -14.73
N PHE A 50 2.58 25.56 -14.58
CA PHE A 50 2.07 24.68 -13.51
C PHE A 50 2.38 25.21 -12.12
N PHE A 51 3.61 25.64 -11.87
CA PHE A 51 3.94 26.25 -10.59
C PHE A 51 3.24 27.58 -10.35
N LYS A 52 2.83 28.32 -11.41
CA LYS A 52 1.93 29.48 -11.26
C LYS A 52 0.61 29.07 -10.66
N ILE A 53 -0.01 28.00 -11.13
CA ILE A 53 -1.28 27.52 -10.59
C ILE A 53 -1.11 27.14 -9.12
N LEU A 54 -0.03 26.43 -8.79
CA LEU A 54 0.22 25.94 -7.43
C LEU A 54 0.57 27.04 -6.42
N LEU A 55 1.46 27.97 -6.80
CA LEU A 55 2.09 28.91 -5.86
C LEU A 55 1.49 30.32 -5.86
N SER A 56 0.72 30.73 -6.89
CA SER A 56 0.29 32.14 -7.01
C SER A 56 -0.58 32.63 -5.84
N ASN A 57 -1.39 31.76 -5.24
CA ASN A 57 -2.30 32.13 -4.14
C ASN A 57 -1.82 31.67 -2.76
N VAL A 58 -0.64 31.05 -2.68
CA VAL A 58 -0.13 30.43 -1.44
C VAL A 58 -0.02 31.45 -0.30
N HIS A 59 0.35 32.69 -0.62
CA HIS A 59 0.53 33.79 0.33
C HIS A 59 -0.77 34.26 1.00
N ARG A 60 -1.95 33.83 0.51
CA ARG A 60 -3.27 34.14 1.07
C ARG A 60 -3.85 33.02 1.92
N GLN A 61 -3.21 31.85 1.93
CA GLN A 61 -3.69 30.67 2.65
C GLN A 61 -3.07 30.61 4.06
N ASP A 62 -3.77 29.97 5.00
CA ASP A 62 -3.21 29.72 6.33
C ASP A 62 -2.03 28.76 6.22
N LYS A 63 -0.93 29.10 6.88
CA LYS A 63 0.31 28.31 6.90
C LYS A 63 0.09 26.96 7.58
N THR A 64 -0.80 26.91 8.55
CA THR A 64 -1.13 25.67 9.27
C THR A 64 -1.71 24.61 8.33
N ALA A 65 -2.33 25.02 7.22
CA ALA A 65 -2.87 24.12 6.21
C ALA A 65 -1.80 23.27 5.51
N TYR A 66 -0.53 23.66 5.59
CA TYR A 66 0.60 22.97 4.94
C TYR A 66 1.45 22.14 5.88
N ILE A 67 1.06 22.05 7.16
CA ILE A 67 1.72 21.18 8.13
C ILE A 67 1.52 19.72 7.68
N GLY A 68 2.59 18.93 7.68
CA GLY A 68 2.54 17.51 7.30
C GLY A 68 2.54 17.24 5.80
N PHE A 69 2.95 18.22 4.98
CA PHE A 69 3.11 18.08 3.52
C PHE A 69 1.83 17.54 2.84
N PRO A 70 0.69 18.25 2.91
CA PRO A 70 -0.53 17.81 2.25
C PRO A 70 -0.28 17.68 0.74
N CYS A 71 -0.79 16.60 0.16
CA CYS A 71 -0.69 16.36 -1.27
C CYS A 71 -1.95 16.90 -1.96
N SER A 72 -1.74 17.46 -3.13
CA SER A 72 -2.76 17.93 -4.06
C SER A 72 -2.49 17.29 -5.41
N PHE A 73 -3.54 17.07 -6.19
CA PHE A 73 -3.39 16.63 -7.56
C PHE A 73 -4.23 17.51 -8.49
N CYS A 74 -3.76 17.66 -9.72
CA CYS A 74 -4.44 18.42 -10.76
C CYS A 74 -4.16 17.78 -12.12
N GLU A 75 -5.18 17.66 -12.96
CA GLU A 75 -5.04 17.20 -14.34
C GLU A 75 -5.33 18.36 -15.29
N ILE A 76 -4.39 18.64 -16.19
CA ILE A 76 -4.46 19.75 -17.15
C ILE A 76 -4.08 19.19 -18.52
N GLY A 77 -5.07 18.93 -19.36
CA GLY A 77 -4.86 18.30 -20.65
C GLY A 77 -4.30 16.89 -20.50
N SER A 78 -3.16 16.60 -21.15
CA SER A 78 -2.45 15.32 -21.08
C SER A 78 -1.45 15.22 -19.91
N ILE A 79 -1.49 16.18 -18.97
CA ILE A 79 -0.53 16.27 -17.87
C ILE A 79 -1.27 16.07 -16.55
N LEU A 80 -0.74 15.15 -15.75
CA LEU A 80 -1.19 14.90 -14.39
C LEU A 80 -0.11 15.36 -13.42
N LEU A 81 -0.48 16.21 -12.47
CA LEU A 81 0.40 16.83 -11.51
C LEU A 81 0.04 16.36 -10.10
N PHE A 82 1.02 15.85 -9.37
CA PHE A 82 0.92 15.66 -7.92
C PHE A 82 1.87 16.62 -7.25
N SER A 83 1.39 17.42 -6.30
CA SER A 83 2.22 18.43 -5.66
C SER A 83 1.95 18.58 -4.18
N THR A 84 2.99 18.97 -3.45
CA THR A 84 2.87 19.43 -2.08
C THR A 84 3.56 20.78 -1.93
N ILE A 85 3.13 21.53 -0.94
CA ILE A 85 3.62 22.87 -0.64
C ILE A 85 4.09 22.89 0.80
N PHE A 86 5.22 23.54 1.05
CA PHE A 86 5.75 23.78 2.39
C PHE A 86 6.43 25.14 2.49
N TYR A 87 6.72 25.57 3.72
CA TYR A 87 7.36 26.86 3.98
C TYR A 87 8.75 26.68 4.59
N LEU A 88 9.69 27.51 4.14
CA LEU A 88 11.01 27.66 4.76
C LEU A 88 11.14 29.03 5.42
N ASN A 89 11.68 29.02 6.64
CA ASN A 89 11.92 30.22 7.43
C ASN A 89 13.36 30.70 7.24
N ASN A 90 13.55 31.73 6.43
CA ASN A 90 14.85 32.38 6.25
C ASN A 90 14.85 33.70 7.05
N GLY A 91 15.06 33.58 8.36
CA GLY A 91 14.99 34.69 9.30
C GLY A 91 13.56 35.25 9.40
N LYS A 92 13.37 36.53 9.04
CA LYS A 92 12.05 37.20 9.08
C LYS A 92 11.17 36.89 7.87
N ARG A 93 11.72 36.29 6.82
CA ARG A 93 10.99 35.99 5.58
C ARG A 93 10.66 34.51 5.52
N GLN A 94 9.41 34.23 5.19
CA GLN A 94 8.97 32.88 4.88
C GLN A 94 8.82 32.75 3.38
N THR A 95 9.43 31.71 2.83
CA THR A 95 9.37 31.43 1.40
C THR A 95 8.60 30.13 1.20
N PRO A 96 7.48 30.15 0.46
CA PRO A 96 6.79 28.93 0.06
C PRO A 96 7.57 28.22 -1.05
N TYR A 97 7.64 26.90 -0.94
CA TYR A 97 8.18 25.98 -1.91
C TYR A 97 7.12 24.96 -2.29
N SER A 98 7.20 24.44 -3.51
CA SER A 98 6.42 23.30 -3.95
C SER A 98 7.33 22.26 -4.59
N VAL A 99 7.08 21.00 -4.26
CA VAL A 99 7.61 19.85 -4.96
C VAL A 99 6.47 19.26 -5.77
N ALA A 100 6.73 18.95 -7.03
CA ALA A 100 5.74 18.39 -7.92
C ALA A 100 6.28 17.20 -8.72
N PHE A 101 5.48 16.15 -8.83
CA PHE A 101 5.66 15.04 -9.76
C PHE A 101 4.76 15.30 -10.96
N VAL A 102 5.34 15.26 -12.15
CA VAL A 102 4.67 15.57 -13.41
C VAL A 102 4.61 14.30 -14.24
N PHE A 103 3.40 13.88 -14.60
CA PHE A 103 3.13 12.65 -15.33
C PHE A 103 2.43 12.94 -16.65
N ASN A 104 2.61 12.03 -17.61
CA ASN A 104 1.76 11.90 -18.79
C ASN A 104 0.47 11.17 -18.39
N SER A 105 -0.66 11.89 -18.39
CA SER A 105 -1.95 11.33 -17.95
C SER A 105 -2.43 10.19 -18.83
N LEU A 106 -2.03 10.15 -20.10
CA LEU A 106 -2.38 9.07 -21.04
C LEU A 106 -1.67 7.75 -20.70
N LYS A 107 -0.47 7.83 -20.11
CA LYS A 107 0.30 6.67 -19.64
C LYS A 107 0.04 6.36 -18.17
N PHE A 108 -0.81 7.15 -17.49
CA PHE A 108 -1.06 7.04 -16.06
C PHE A 108 -2.33 6.24 -15.78
N LYS A 109 -2.20 5.21 -14.96
CA LYS A 109 -3.33 4.40 -14.52
C LYS A 109 -3.99 5.06 -13.31
N GLN A 110 -5.19 5.59 -13.47
CA GLN A 110 -5.95 6.14 -12.34
C GLN A 110 -6.36 5.01 -11.38
N SER A 111 -5.87 5.09 -10.15
CA SER A 111 -6.24 4.21 -9.04
C SER A 111 -5.97 4.93 -7.72
N SER A 112 -6.82 4.72 -6.72
CA SER A 112 -6.60 5.27 -5.37
C SER A 112 -5.30 4.74 -4.78
N TYR A 113 -4.96 3.46 -5.01
CA TYR A 113 -3.73 2.85 -4.52
C TYR A 113 -2.47 3.49 -5.14
N ILE A 114 -2.51 3.81 -6.43
CA ILE A 114 -1.41 4.52 -7.11
C ILE A 114 -1.29 5.93 -6.55
N THR A 115 -2.42 6.59 -6.34
CA THR A 115 -2.47 7.93 -5.75
C THR A 115 -1.87 7.94 -4.34
N ASP A 116 -2.22 6.98 -3.49
CA ASP A 116 -1.68 6.85 -2.14
C ASP A 116 -0.17 6.60 -2.14
N LEU A 117 0.33 5.74 -3.04
CA LEU A 117 1.76 5.48 -3.21
C LEU A 117 2.51 6.75 -3.64
N ILE A 118 1.98 7.47 -4.63
CA ILE A 118 2.60 8.73 -5.11
C ILE A 118 2.60 9.77 -4.00
N ASN A 119 1.50 9.91 -3.27
CA ASN A 119 1.40 10.83 -2.13
C ASN A 119 2.42 10.48 -1.05
N PHE A 120 2.63 9.20 -0.77
CA PHE A 120 3.65 8.73 0.17
C PHE A 120 5.07 9.14 -0.28
N HIS A 121 5.44 8.85 -1.53
CA HIS A 121 6.75 9.23 -2.06
C HIS A 121 6.94 10.75 -2.16
N LEU A 122 5.89 11.47 -2.54
CA LEU A 122 5.89 12.93 -2.63
C LEU A 122 6.08 13.57 -1.24
N LYS A 123 5.45 13.06 -0.20
CA LYS A 123 5.68 13.51 1.18
C LYS A 123 7.12 13.24 1.62
N LYS A 124 7.61 12.01 1.40
CA LYS A 124 8.97 11.61 1.75
C LYS A 124 10.01 12.52 1.10
N ILE A 125 9.92 12.72 -0.21
CA ILE A 125 10.90 13.55 -0.93
C ILE A 125 10.78 15.02 -0.53
N SER A 126 9.58 15.51 -0.23
CA SER A 126 9.37 16.90 0.16
C SER A 126 9.90 17.18 1.56
N SER A 127 9.75 16.24 2.49
CA SER A 127 10.38 16.28 3.81
C SER A 127 11.91 16.34 3.67
N LEU A 128 12.50 15.49 2.83
CA LEU A 128 13.95 15.47 2.61
C LEU A 128 14.47 16.75 1.93
N ILE A 129 13.74 17.28 0.94
CA ILE A 129 14.07 18.55 0.28
C ILE A 129 13.94 19.72 1.27
N HIS A 130 12.88 19.74 2.08
CA HIS A 130 12.67 20.75 3.13
C HIS A 130 13.85 20.76 4.10
N PHE A 131 14.25 19.59 4.61
CA PHE A 131 15.41 19.43 5.48
C PHE A 131 16.71 19.94 4.83
N LYS A 132 17.01 19.52 3.60
CA LYS A 132 18.23 19.95 2.88
C LYS A 132 18.27 21.46 2.66
N LEU A 133 17.16 22.05 2.24
CA LEU A 133 17.05 23.48 2.02
C LEU A 133 17.15 24.30 3.32
N GLN A 134 16.65 23.77 4.43
CA GLN A 134 16.74 24.41 5.74
C GLN A 134 18.19 24.43 6.27
N ASN A 135 18.93 23.34 6.06
CA ASN A 135 20.28 23.19 6.59
C ASN A 135 21.38 23.78 5.68
N THR A 136 21.08 24.14 4.42
CA THR A 136 22.03 24.75 3.47
C THR A 136 23.33 23.96 3.25
N THR A 137 23.35 22.67 3.61
CA THR A 137 24.57 21.86 3.65
C THR A 137 24.88 21.12 2.34
N SER A 138 23.91 20.97 1.42
CA SER A 138 24.08 20.17 0.20
C SER A 138 23.37 20.75 -1.02
N LEU A 139 23.92 20.49 -2.21
CA LEU A 139 23.26 20.83 -3.46
C LEU A 139 22.08 19.88 -3.70
N LEU A 140 20.94 20.41 -4.18
CA LEU A 140 19.80 19.56 -4.52
C LEU A 140 20.15 18.51 -5.57
N SER A 141 21.13 18.74 -6.45
CA SER A 141 21.60 17.77 -7.44
C SER A 141 22.07 16.44 -6.83
N GLU A 142 22.51 16.42 -5.56
CA GLU A 142 22.87 15.19 -4.85
C GLU A 142 21.66 14.28 -4.57
N MET A 143 20.43 14.79 -4.74
CA MET A 143 19.19 14.00 -4.62
C MET A 143 18.93 13.10 -5.83
N THR A 144 19.68 13.25 -6.91
CA THR A 144 19.45 12.55 -8.19
C THR A 144 19.30 11.02 -8.04
N PRO A 145 20.13 10.30 -7.25
CA PRO A 145 19.95 8.87 -7.04
C PRO A 145 18.60 8.53 -6.38
N TYR A 146 18.23 9.26 -5.32
CA TYR A 146 16.96 9.06 -4.62
C TYR A 146 15.75 9.36 -5.50
N ILE A 147 15.84 10.40 -6.32
CA ILE A 147 14.81 10.76 -7.29
C ILE A 147 14.64 9.64 -8.32
N ARG A 148 15.75 9.12 -8.86
CA ARG A 148 15.74 7.99 -9.79
C ARG A 148 15.07 6.76 -9.17
N ASP A 149 15.44 6.39 -7.96
CA ASP A 149 14.89 5.21 -7.27
C ASP A 149 13.37 5.34 -7.02
N ILE A 150 12.90 6.54 -6.65
CA ILE A 150 11.47 6.81 -6.49
C ILE A 150 10.73 6.66 -7.82
N VAL A 151 11.29 7.20 -8.91
CA VAL A 151 10.64 7.09 -10.22
C VAL A 151 10.60 5.64 -10.69
N LEU A 152 11.69 4.89 -10.56
CA LEU A 152 11.70 3.46 -10.90
C LEU A 152 10.68 2.67 -10.08
N SER A 153 10.60 2.93 -8.76
CA SER A 153 9.64 2.28 -7.88
C SER A 153 8.19 2.60 -8.23
N CYS A 154 7.88 3.88 -8.48
CA CYS A 154 6.54 4.30 -8.90
C CYS A 154 6.20 3.74 -10.28
N ASN A 155 7.16 3.73 -11.20
CA ASN A 155 6.94 3.23 -12.56
C ASN A 155 6.68 1.72 -12.58
N GLU A 156 7.45 0.95 -11.79
CA GLU A 156 7.21 -0.47 -11.63
C GLU A 156 5.79 -0.71 -11.13
N PHE A 157 5.33 0.05 -10.13
CA PHE A 157 3.96 -0.06 -9.63
C PHE A 157 2.89 0.33 -10.65
N ILE A 158 3.05 1.46 -11.34
CA ILE A 158 2.09 1.97 -12.33
C ILE A 158 1.96 1.03 -13.54
N SER A 159 3.07 0.41 -13.95
CA SER A 159 3.12 -0.54 -15.06
C SER A 159 2.61 -1.93 -14.69
N THR A 160 2.36 -2.21 -13.41
CA THR A 160 1.78 -3.49 -12.99
C THR A 160 0.30 -3.63 -13.36
N GLY A 161 -0.13 -4.89 -13.36
CA GLY A 161 -1.51 -5.28 -13.58
C GLY A 161 -1.57 -6.60 -14.31
N ILE A 162 -2.50 -7.44 -13.85
CA ILE A 162 -2.85 -8.67 -14.54
C ILE A 162 -4.32 -8.61 -14.93
N THR A 163 -4.65 -9.25 -16.04
CA THR A 163 -6.04 -9.57 -16.38
C THR A 163 -6.42 -10.85 -15.66
N ARG A 164 -7.68 -10.94 -15.20
CA ARG A 164 -8.18 -12.21 -14.65
C ARG A 164 -8.02 -13.31 -15.72
N PRO A 165 -7.48 -14.49 -15.38
CA PRO A 165 -7.40 -15.58 -16.33
C PRO A 165 -8.81 -15.96 -16.82
N GLU A 166 -9.02 -16.07 -18.13
CA GLU A 166 -10.32 -16.49 -18.68
C GLU A 166 -10.66 -17.94 -18.36
N LYS A 167 -9.62 -18.77 -18.20
CA LYS A 167 -9.74 -20.19 -17.93
C LYS A 167 -8.76 -20.58 -16.86
N PHE A 168 -9.19 -21.54 -16.06
CA PHE A 168 -8.29 -22.24 -15.18
C PHE A 168 -7.43 -23.21 -15.98
N LEU A 169 -6.14 -22.90 -16.07
CA LEU A 169 -5.12 -23.76 -16.67
C LEU A 169 -4.38 -24.45 -15.51
N PHE A 170 -4.93 -25.55 -14.99
CA PHE A 170 -4.26 -26.33 -13.95
C PHE A 170 -4.31 -27.83 -14.19
N SER A 171 -3.26 -28.53 -13.74
CA SER A 171 -3.28 -29.97 -13.57
C SER A 171 -3.87 -30.32 -12.22
N ILE A 172 -4.97 -31.09 -12.21
CA ILE A 172 -5.62 -31.57 -10.98
C ILE A 172 -4.73 -32.58 -10.23
N THR A 173 -3.82 -33.26 -10.93
CA THR A 173 -3.05 -34.39 -10.38
C THR A 173 -2.01 -33.99 -9.33
N SER A 174 -1.58 -32.73 -9.27
CA SER A 174 -0.60 -32.21 -8.31
C SER A 174 -1.22 -31.30 -7.24
N PHE A 175 -2.54 -31.26 -7.14
CA PHE A 175 -3.26 -30.29 -6.31
C PHE A 175 -3.30 -30.72 -4.83
N ASP A 176 -2.48 -30.09 -4.00
CA ASP A 176 -2.48 -30.28 -2.55
C ASP A 176 -3.62 -29.46 -1.91
N VAL A 177 -4.76 -30.10 -1.69
CA VAL A 177 -5.97 -29.48 -1.13
C VAL A 177 -5.69 -28.72 0.16
N SER A 178 -4.93 -29.31 1.07
CA SER A 178 -4.63 -28.70 2.38
C SER A 178 -3.80 -27.43 2.21
N PHE A 179 -2.78 -27.49 1.36
CA PHE A 179 -1.92 -26.34 1.08
C PHE A 179 -2.70 -25.21 0.39
N PHE A 180 -3.49 -25.50 -0.65
CA PHE A 180 -4.27 -24.50 -1.38
C PHE A 180 -5.37 -23.89 -0.52
N ALA A 181 -6.03 -24.68 0.33
CA ALA A 181 -6.99 -24.17 1.31
C ALA A 181 -6.32 -23.21 2.31
N THR A 182 -5.12 -23.54 2.77
CA THR A 182 -4.33 -22.67 3.66
C THR A 182 -3.94 -21.37 2.96
N CYS A 183 -3.50 -21.46 1.71
CA CYS A 183 -3.14 -20.29 0.90
C CYS A 183 -4.36 -19.38 0.70
N LEU A 184 -5.51 -19.94 0.29
CA LEU A 184 -6.74 -19.18 0.08
C LEU A 184 -7.23 -18.51 1.36
N GLN A 185 -7.29 -19.26 2.46
CA GLN A 185 -7.70 -18.73 3.76
C GLN A 185 -6.80 -17.55 4.16
N SER A 186 -5.49 -17.73 4.10
CA SER A 186 -4.53 -16.71 4.50
C SER A 186 -4.61 -15.49 3.58
N HIS A 187 -4.69 -15.70 2.27
CA HIS A 187 -4.86 -14.66 1.24
C HIS A 187 -6.08 -13.79 1.54
N LEU A 188 -7.24 -14.39 1.82
CA LEU A 188 -8.46 -13.63 2.12
C LEU A 188 -8.39 -12.93 3.49
N GLN A 189 -7.76 -13.55 4.49
CA GLN A 189 -7.59 -12.95 5.83
C GLN A 189 -6.66 -11.74 5.81
N THR A 190 -5.71 -11.65 4.89
CA THR A 190 -4.75 -10.55 4.75
C THR A 190 -5.13 -9.56 3.66
N GLN A 191 -6.43 -9.42 3.37
CA GLN A 191 -6.94 -8.49 2.35
C GLN A 191 -6.31 -8.70 0.97
N MET A 192 -5.99 -9.95 0.66
CA MET A 192 -5.43 -10.39 -0.61
C MET A 192 -4.02 -9.86 -0.90
N THR A 193 -3.32 -9.35 0.14
CA THR A 193 -1.90 -8.97 0.04
C THR A 193 -1.05 -10.22 0.25
N THR A 194 -0.50 -10.78 -0.81
CA THR A 194 0.19 -12.07 -0.83
C THR A 194 1.45 -12.03 -1.67
N ILE A 195 2.52 -12.53 -1.07
CA ILE A 195 3.85 -12.71 -1.66
C ILE A 195 4.08 -14.20 -1.83
N ILE A 196 4.31 -14.65 -3.06
CA ILE A 196 4.67 -16.03 -3.38
C ILE A 196 6.17 -16.12 -3.61
N GLU A 197 6.90 -16.75 -2.70
CA GLU A 197 8.32 -17.08 -2.85
C GLU A 197 8.47 -18.35 -3.70
N ALA A 198 9.12 -18.24 -4.87
CA ALA A 198 9.25 -19.30 -5.87
C ALA A 198 10.57 -19.20 -6.66
N GLN A 199 11.21 -20.33 -6.96
CA GLN A 199 12.45 -20.37 -7.73
C GLN A 199 12.25 -20.00 -9.20
N SER A 200 11.04 -20.18 -9.73
CA SER A 200 10.70 -19.88 -11.12
C SER A 200 9.23 -19.49 -11.28
N LEU A 201 8.91 -18.82 -12.40
CA LEU A 201 7.52 -18.50 -12.75
C LEU A 201 6.66 -19.74 -12.93
N SER A 202 7.23 -20.80 -13.52
CA SER A 202 6.54 -22.07 -13.74
C SER A 202 6.11 -22.74 -12.42
N GLU A 203 6.91 -22.59 -11.36
CA GLU A 203 6.59 -23.13 -10.03
C GLU A 203 5.39 -22.41 -9.38
N CYS A 204 5.31 -21.09 -9.50
CA CYS A 204 4.24 -20.31 -8.88
C CYS A 204 3.00 -20.12 -9.74
N GLU A 205 3.06 -20.38 -11.05
CA GLU A 205 1.98 -20.11 -12.00
C GLU A 205 0.64 -20.69 -11.55
N GLN A 206 0.61 -21.96 -11.12
CA GLN A 206 -0.63 -22.61 -10.69
C GLN A 206 -1.26 -21.91 -9.47
N LEU A 207 -0.45 -21.61 -8.45
CA LEU A 207 -0.94 -20.96 -7.23
C LEU A 207 -1.32 -19.50 -7.48
N PHE A 208 -0.51 -18.78 -8.23
CA PHE A 208 -0.78 -17.39 -8.60
C PHE A 208 -2.10 -17.28 -9.36
N ASN A 209 -2.29 -18.12 -10.39
CA ASN A 209 -3.54 -18.17 -11.14
C ASN A 209 -4.73 -18.50 -10.23
N PHE A 210 -4.60 -19.50 -9.35
CA PHE A 210 -5.65 -19.85 -8.41
C PHE A 210 -6.04 -18.68 -7.49
N LEU A 211 -5.08 -18.02 -6.85
CA LEU A 211 -5.34 -16.90 -5.95
C LEU A 211 -5.87 -15.67 -6.71
N SER A 212 -5.50 -15.48 -7.98
CA SER A 212 -5.97 -14.34 -8.78
C SER A 212 -7.50 -14.32 -8.98
N PHE A 213 -8.16 -15.47 -8.91
CA PHE A 213 -9.64 -15.54 -8.96
C PHE A 213 -10.31 -15.00 -7.69
N PHE A 214 -9.55 -14.81 -6.62
CA PHE A 214 -10.01 -14.27 -5.34
C PHE A 214 -9.55 -12.83 -5.12
N LEU A 215 -9.19 -12.12 -6.19
CA LEU A 215 -8.90 -10.69 -6.20
C LEU A 215 -10.08 -9.88 -6.74
N LEU A 216 -10.31 -8.71 -6.14
CA LEU A 216 -11.15 -7.67 -6.73
C LEU A 216 -10.51 -7.12 -8.00
N ASP A 217 -11.30 -6.53 -8.89
CA ASP A 217 -10.81 -6.05 -10.20
C ASP A 217 -9.73 -4.96 -10.05
N GLU A 218 -9.86 -4.07 -9.07
CA GLU A 218 -8.82 -3.09 -8.74
C GLU A 218 -7.56 -3.75 -8.15
N GLN A 219 -7.68 -4.87 -7.46
CA GLN A 219 -6.50 -5.57 -6.91
C GLN A 219 -5.76 -6.37 -7.97
N LEU A 220 -6.47 -6.93 -8.96
CA LEU A 220 -5.88 -7.54 -10.16
C LEU A 220 -5.02 -6.53 -10.93
N LYS A 221 -5.55 -5.32 -11.09
CA LYS A 221 -4.81 -4.19 -11.67
C LYS A 221 -3.55 -3.82 -10.87
N MET A 222 -3.46 -4.21 -9.60
CA MET A 222 -2.34 -3.88 -8.70
C MET A 222 -1.62 -5.15 -8.24
N SER A 223 -1.49 -6.12 -9.15
CA SER A 223 -0.83 -7.41 -8.93
C SER A 223 0.14 -7.71 -10.07
N SER A 224 1.15 -8.54 -9.82
CA SER A 224 2.19 -8.85 -10.79
C SER A 224 2.72 -10.27 -10.65
N GLN A 225 2.73 -11.01 -11.76
CA GLN A 225 3.34 -12.35 -11.80
C GLN A 225 4.87 -12.28 -11.93
N LYS A 226 5.45 -11.12 -12.25
CA LYS A 226 6.90 -10.93 -12.42
C LYS A 226 7.65 -11.42 -11.18
N LEU A 227 8.73 -12.17 -11.40
CA LEU A 227 9.52 -12.74 -10.33
C LEU A 227 10.54 -11.71 -9.80
N ASN A 228 10.13 -10.95 -8.78
CA ASN A 228 10.93 -9.85 -8.24
C ASN A 228 12.00 -10.35 -7.25
N ILE A 229 13.03 -9.53 -7.04
CA ILE A 229 14.09 -9.83 -6.05
C ILE A 229 13.63 -9.44 -4.64
N HIS A 230 12.91 -8.33 -4.53
CA HIS A 230 12.35 -7.80 -3.28
C HIS A 230 10.83 -7.70 -3.39
N PRO A 231 10.09 -7.75 -2.27
CA PRO A 231 8.66 -7.49 -2.30
C PRO A 231 8.43 -6.01 -2.61
N ILE A 232 7.45 -5.74 -3.46
CA ILE A 232 7.03 -4.38 -3.82
C ILE A 232 5.86 -4.01 -2.90
N PRO A 233 6.03 -3.02 -2.00
CA PRO A 233 4.96 -2.55 -1.15
C PRO A 233 3.80 -2.00 -1.98
N GLY A 234 2.58 -2.35 -1.61
CA GLY A 234 1.36 -1.91 -2.28
C GLY A 234 0.79 -2.89 -3.31
N LEU A 235 1.57 -3.86 -3.80
CA LEU A 235 1.01 -4.91 -4.67
C LEU A 235 0.18 -5.90 -3.85
N PHE A 236 -0.94 -6.33 -4.41
CA PHE A 236 -1.82 -7.32 -3.78
C PHE A 236 -1.27 -8.72 -3.98
N LEU A 237 -1.21 -9.24 -5.20
CA LEU A 237 -0.62 -10.56 -5.45
C LEU A 237 0.69 -10.43 -6.23
N GLN A 238 1.79 -10.92 -5.66
CA GLN A 238 3.12 -10.80 -6.26
C GLN A 238 3.99 -12.05 -6.10
N CYS A 239 4.94 -12.20 -7.02
CA CYS A 239 5.93 -13.28 -7.01
C CYS A 239 7.33 -12.76 -6.67
N MET A 240 8.09 -13.58 -5.96
CA MET A 240 9.40 -13.23 -5.40
C MET A 240 10.37 -14.40 -5.53
N LYS A 241 11.64 -14.12 -5.83
CA LYS A 241 12.72 -15.10 -5.71
C LYS A 241 13.02 -15.38 -4.24
N PRO A 242 13.27 -16.64 -3.84
CA PRO A 242 13.67 -16.96 -2.48
C PRO A 242 14.96 -16.22 -2.13
N ASN A 243 14.99 -15.62 -0.95
CA ASN A 243 16.19 -14.92 -0.49
C ASN A 243 17.34 -15.92 -0.29
N THR A 244 18.41 -15.76 -1.06
CA THR A 244 19.62 -16.60 -1.00
C THR A 244 20.33 -16.51 0.35
N GLN A 245 20.14 -15.42 1.10
CA GLN A 245 20.77 -15.20 2.39
C GLN A 245 20.01 -15.82 3.58
N GLN A 246 18.85 -16.46 3.34
CA GLN A 246 17.95 -17.03 4.37
C GLN A 246 17.48 -16.04 5.46
N GLN A 247 17.81 -14.76 5.34
CA GLN A 247 17.32 -13.73 6.25
C GLN A 247 15.89 -13.34 5.89
N PHE A 248 15.05 -13.23 6.91
CA PHE A 248 13.68 -12.75 6.74
C PHE A 248 13.70 -11.25 6.42
N LEU A 249 13.03 -10.85 5.34
CA LEU A 249 13.07 -9.51 4.73
C LEU A 249 12.29 -8.46 5.53
N TYR A 250 12.54 -8.35 6.84
CA TYR A 250 11.76 -7.47 7.70
C TYR A 250 11.76 -6.02 7.24
N ASN A 251 12.90 -5.50 6.78
CA ASN A 251 13.02 -4.09 6.42
C ASN A 251 12.08 -3.73 5.26
N GLU A 252 11.96 -4.62 4.28
CA GLU A 252 11.07 -4.45 3.14
C GLU A 252 9.61 -4.66 3.53
N LEU A 253 9.32 -5.58 4.47
CA LEU A 253 7.97 -5.86 4.93
C LEU A 253 7.42 -4.75 5.85
N LEU A 254 8.27 -3.96 6.50
CA LEU A 254 7.86 -2.77 7.29
C LEU A 254 7.19 -1.69 6.43
N CYS A 255 7.46 -1.67 5.12
CA CYS A 255 6.87 -0.72 4.18
C CYS A 255 5.41 -1.06 3.80
N PHE A 256 4.87 -2.20 4.22
CA PHE A 256 3.51 -2.60 3.90
C PHE A 256 2.51 -2.00 4.89
N GLN A 257 1.54 -1.23 4.38
CA GLN A 257 0.45 -0.69 5.20
C GLN A 257 -0.59 -1.74 5.58
N ARG A 258 -0.76 -2.78 4.74
CA ARG A 258 -1.75 -3.84 4.88
C ARG A 258 -1.13 -5.11 5.44
N PRO A 259 -1.92 -5.95 6.13
CA PRO A 259 -1.46 -7.25 6.53
C PRO A 259 -1.13 -8.08 5.29
N MET A 260 -0.17 -9.00 5.38
CA MET A 260 0.35 -9.73 4.24
C MET A 260 0.53 -11.22 4.54
N THR A 261 0.36 -12.03 3.50
CA THR A 261 0.66 -13.46 3.50
C THR A 261 1.94 -13.70 2.72
N ILE A 262 2.85 -14.51 3.28
CA ILE A 262 4.06 -14.99 2.62
C ILE A 262 3.91 -16.49 2.43
N ILE A 263 3.97 -16.93 1.18
CA ILE A 263 3.86 -18.34 0.79
C ILE A 263 5.20 -18.80 0.28
N LYS A 264 5.81 -19.76 0.98
CA LYS A 264 7.07 -20.39 0.59
C LYS A 264 6.77 -21.68 -0.14
N LEU A 265 6.81 -21.66 -1.48
CA LEU A 265 6.40 -22.82 -2.29
C LEU A 265 7.27 -24.04 -2.05
N ALA A 266 8.59 -23.86 -1.98
CA ALA A 266 9.57 -24.95 -1.86
C ALA A 266 9.30 -25.90 -0.68
N ASN A 267 8.74 -25.39 0.42
CA ASN A 267 8.39 -26.19 1.60
C ASN A 267 6.89 -26.12 1.96
N LYS A 268 6.06 -25.59 1.06
CA LYS A 268 4.61 -25.43 1.26
C LYS A 268 4.22 -24.73 2.56
N LYS A 269 5.04 -23.77 3.00
CA LYS A 269 4.79 -23.03 4.25
C LYS A 269 4.00 -21.75 3.97
N VAL A 270 2.92 -21.54 4.72
CA VAL A 270 2.10 -20.32 4.64
C VAL A 270 2.20 -19.58 5.95
N ILE A 271 2.72 -18.36 5.89
CA ILE A 271 2.88 -17.47 7.03
C ILE A 271 2.08 -16.22 6.74
N HIS A 272 1.36 -15.68 7.71
CA HIS A 272 0.78 -14.33 7.59
C HIS A 272 1.16 -13.47 8.77
N CYS A 273 1.12 -12.15 8.56
CA CYS A 273 1.27 -11.22 9.67
C CYS A 273 -0.07 -10.99 10.40
N ASN A 274 0.03 -10.23 11.48
CA ASN A 274 -1.09 -9.74 12.28
C ASN A 274 -2.17 -9.00 11.46
N ASN A 275 -3.26 -8.65 12.14
CA ASN A 275 -4.34 -7.84 11.60
C ASN A 275 -3.89 -6.47 11.06
N PHE A 276 -4.78 -5.85 10.28
CA PHE A 276 -4.57 -4.56 9.64
C PHE A 276 -4.16 -3.44 10.60
N GLU A 277 -4.78 -3.32 11.77
CA GLU A 277 -4.47 -2.21 12.70
C GLU A 277 -3.04 -2.31 13.24
N SER A 278 -2.61 -3.53 13.55
CA SER A 278 -1.27 -3.78 14.05
C SER A 278 -0.22 -3.50 12.97
N GLN A 279 -0.46 -3.97 11.74
CA GLN A 279 0.45 -3.72 10.63
C GLN A 279 0.49 -2.24 10.24
N ASN A 280 -0.68 -1.58 10.16
CA ASN A 280 -0.75 -0.15 9.86
C ASN A 280 -0.04 0.67 10.94
N ARG A 281 -0.18 0.33 12.24
CA ARG A 281 0.58 1.00 13.31
C ARG A 281 2.08 0.86 13.11
N VAL A 282 2.57 -0.36 12.84
CA VAL A 282 3.99 -0.60 12.59
C VAL A 282 4.48 0.19 11.37
N PHE A 283 3.69 0.23 10.30
CA PHE A 283 3.99 1.03 9.11
C PHE A 283 4.06 2.53 9.42
N GLN A 284 3.09 3.08 10.17
CA GLN A 284 3.12 4.50 10.56
C GLN A 284 4.33 4.80 11.45
N GLU A 285 4.63 3.96 12.44
CA GLU A 285 5.82 4.14 13.28
C GLU A 285 7.13 4.04 12.48
N TYR A 286 7.19 3.16 11.49
CA TYR A 286 8.33 3.06 10.57
C TYR A 286 8.46 4.30 9.69
N SER A 287 7.36 4.77 9.12
CA SER A 287 7.30 5.98 8.30
C SER A 287 7.76 7.21 9.09
N ASP A 288 7.16 7.44 10.25
CA ASP A 288 7.37 8.67 11.03
C ASP A 288 8.72 8.67 11.74
N ASN A 289 9.14 7.54 12.32
CA ASN A 289 10.32 7.50 13.17
C ASN A 289 11.60 7.05 12.45
N ILE A 290 11.53 6.60 11.19
CA ILE A 290 12.72 6.15 10.45
C ILE A 290 12.78 6.81 9.08
N ILE A 291 11.70 6.79 8.29
CA ILE A 291 11.74 7.36 6.94
C ILE A 291 11.75 8.89 6.96
N ASN A 292 10.94 9.49 7.83
CA ASN A 292 10.74 10.94 7.88
C ASN A 292 11.71 11.67 8.83
N GLU A 293 12.50 10.92 9.60
CA GLU A 293 13.48 11.45 10.54
C GLU A 293 14.88 11.44 9.91
N HIS A 294 15.42 12.62 9.59
CA HIS A 294 16.64 12.76 8.78
C HIS A 294 17.93 12.90 9.60
N GLU A 295 17.83 12.98 10.93
CA GLU A 295 18.98 13.20 11.83
C GLU A 295 19.39 11.95 12.64
N LEU A 296 18.88 10.76 12.29
CA LEU A 296 19.18 9.55 13.04
C LEU A 296 20.58 9.02 12.76
N SER A 297 21.27 8.66 13.83
CA SER A 297 22.46 7.83 13.75
C SER A 297 22.10 6.39 13.32
N GLU A 298 23.07 5.68 12.73
CA GLU A 298 22.88 4.28 12.33
C GLU A 298 22.50 3.38 13.52
N GLU A 299 23.03 3.66 14.70
CA GLU A 299 22.70 2.93 15.94
C GLU A 299 21.23 3.15 16.34
N GLU A 300 20.73 4.39 16.27
CA GLU A 300 19.31 4.67 16.55
C GLU A 300 18.39 4.01 15.54
N ILE A 301 18.75 4.05 14.25
CA ILE A 301 18.00 3.36 13.19
C ILE A 301 17.94 1.86 13.51
N PHE A 302 19.07 1.26 13.87
CA PHE A 302 19.14 -0.17 14.22
C PHE A 302 18.27 -0.51 15.44
N ILE A 303 18.31 0.30 16.50
CA ILE A 303 17.50 0.11 17.71
C ILE A 303 16.00 0.20 17.36
N ARG A 304 15.59 1.23 16.62
CA ARG A 304 14.19 1.45 16.22
C ARG A 304 13.69 0.32 15.32
N LEU A 305 14.48 -0.09 14.32
CA LEU A 305 14.16 -1.23 13.45
C LEU A 305 14.02 -2.53 14.27
N THR A 306 14.92 -2.77 15.21
CA THR A 306 14.86 -3.97 16.07
C THR A 306 13.60 -4.00 16.93
N LYS A 307 13.14 -2.84 17.42
CA LYS A 307 11.85 -2.72 18.13
C LYS A 307 10.69 -3.07 17.20
N LEU A 308 10.59 -2.43 16.03
CA LEU A 308 9.49 -2.64 15.09
C LEU A 308 9.42 -4.09 14.59
N LYS A 309 10.56 -4.73 14.35
CA LYS A 309 10.65 -6.15 13.97
C LYS A 309 10.00 -7.06 15.01
N LYS A 310 10.13 -6.75 16.30
CA LYS A 310 9.49 -7.53 17.38
C LYS A 310 7.98 -7.35 17.43
N GLU A 311 7.47 -6.23 16.93
CA GLU A 311 6.02 -5.97 16.87
C GLU A 311 5.36 -6.65 15.66
N MET A 312 6.12 -6.94 14.61
CA MET A 312 5.66 -7.76 13.49
C MET A 312 5.60 -9.23 13.90
N ILE A 313 4.42 -9.69 14.30
CA ILE A 313 4.18 -11.10 14.59
C ILE A 313 3.74 -11.80 13.31
N PHE A 314 4.40 -12.91 13.03
CA PHE A 314 4.11 -13.80 11.92
C PHE A 314 3.65 -15.14 12.45
N GLU A 315 2.49 -15.59 11.98
CA GLU A 315 1.88 -16.86 12.39
C GLU A 315 1.81 -17.82 11.21
N GLU A 316 2.04 -19.10 11.48
CA GLU A 316 1.84 -20.16 10.51
C GLU A 316 0.34 -20.51 10.44
N CYS A 317 -0.23 -20.43 9.24
CA CYS A 317 -1.64 -20.68 9.04
C CYS A 317 -1.91 -22.17 8.89
N LYS A 318 -3.00 -22.66 9.50
CA LYS A 318 -3.56 -23.99 9.25
C LYS A 318 -4.88 -23.86 8.50
N PRO A 319 -5.22 -24.80 7.61
CA PRO A 319 -6.47 -24.73 6.89
C PRO A 319 -7.63 -25.03 7.85
N SER A 320 -8.69 -24.24 7.78
CA SER A 320 -9.95 -24.56 8.43
C SER A 320 -10.82 -25.45 7.56
N GLU A 321 -11.75 -26.15 8.20
CA GLU A 321 -12.65 -27.08 7.51
C GLU A 321 -13.41 -26.40 6.37
N LEU A 322 -13.88 -25.17 6.58
CA LEU A 322 -14.59 -24.39 5.56
C LEU A 322 -13.79 -24.25 4.25
N PHE A 323 -12.50 -23.91 4.35
CA PHE A 323 -11.65 -23.75 3.17
C PHE A 323 -11.22 -25.10 2.59
N LEU A 324 -11.06 -26.13 3.42
CA LEU A 324 -10.84 -27.50 2.93
C LEU A 324 -12.03 -27.98 2.10
N THR A 325 -13.25 -27.87 2.62
CA THR A 325 -14.47 -28.26 1.92
C THR A 325 -14.63 -27.48 0.63
N PHE A 326 -14.48 -26.15 0.67
CA PHE A 326 -14.58 -25.32 -0.53
C PHE A 326 -13.57 -25.72 -1.61
N VAL A 327 -12.32 -25.96 -1.25
CA VAL A 327 -11.29 -26.37 -2.21
C VAL A 327 -11.54 -27.79 -2.73
N GLN A 328 -12.07 -28.71 -1.92
CA GLN A 328 -12.47 -30.04 -2.37
C GLN A 328 -13.66 -29.99 -3.34
N GLU A 329 -14.64 -29.12 -3.09
CA GLU A 329 -15.77 -28.89 -3.99
C GLU A 329 -15.31 -28.25 -5.30
N PHE A 330 -14.43 -27.26 -5.21
CA PHE A 330 -13.81 -26.61 -6.35
C PHE A 330 -13.18 -27.61 -7.33
N LEU A 331 -12.50 -28.64 -6.83
CA LEU A 331 -11.89 -29.70 -7.66
C LEU A 331 -12.90 -30.63 -8.35
N LYS A 332 -14.16 -30.66 -7.88
CA LYS A 332 -15.24 -31.46 -8.50
C LYS A 332 -15.94 -30.71 -9.64
N VAL A 333 -15.75 -29.39 -9.73
CA VAL A 333 -16.40 -28.53 -10.73
C VAL A 333 -15.58 -28.54 -12.02
N PRO A 334 -16.22 -28.61 -13.22
CA PRO A 334 -15.48 -28.51 -14.47
C PRO A 334 -14.75 -27.16 -14.58
N LEU A 335 -13.52 -27.17 -15.10
CA LEU A 335 -12.63 -26.01 -15.17
C LEU A 335 -13.26 -24.74 -15.78
N SER A 336 -14.21 -24.91 -16.71
CA SER A 336 -14.95 -23.82 -17.35
C SER A 336 -15.89 -23.07 -16.39
N TYR A 337 -16.35 -23.71 -15.31
CA TYR A 337 -17.26 -23.13 -14.32
C TYR A 337 -16.55 -22.64 -13.06
N CYS A 338 -15.30 -23.06 -12.83
CA CYS A 338 -14.49 -22.59 -11.70
C CYS A 338 -14.44 -21.05 -11.57
N PRO A 339 -14.33 -20.23 -12.64
CA PRO A 339 -14.34 -18.77 -12.49
C PRO A 339 -15.63 -18.24 -11.88
N VAL A 340 -16.77 -18.81 -12.28
CA VAL A 340 -18.10 -18.45 -11.77
C VAL A 340 -18.22 -18.81 -10.30
N LEU A 341 -17.76 -20.01 -9.91
CA LEU A 341 -17.76 -20.44 -8.51
C LEU A 341 -16.92 -19.51 -7.62
N CYS A 342 -15.71 -19.16 -8.06
CA CYS A 342 -14.85 -18.21 -7.34
C CYS A 342 -15.51 -16.84 -7.21
N GLN A 343 -16.11 -16.33 -8.28
CA GLN A 343 -16.81 -15.04 -8.27
C GLN A 343 -18.01 -15.05 -7.33
N GLN A 344 -18.79 -16.13 -7.30
CA GLN A 344 -19.90 -16.29 -6.37
C GLN A 344 -19.42 -16.28 -4.92
N LYS A 345 -18.36 -17.04 -4.62
CA LYS A 345 -17.80 -17.08 -3.26
C LYS A 345 -17.23 -15.72 -2.83
N MET A 346 -16.54 -15.02 -3.73
CA MET A 346 -16.07 -13.67 -3.48
C MET A 346 -17.22 -12.69 -3.25
N SER A 347 -18.29 -12.79 -4.04
CA SER A 347 -19.48 -11.94 -3.88
C SER A 347 -20.16 -12.18 -2.53
N GLU A 348 -20.23 -13.44 -2.07
CA GLU A 348 -20.74 -13.78 -0.75
C GLU A 348 -19.94 -13.09 0.36
N PHE A 349 -18.60 -13.16 0.33
CA PHE A 349 -17.76 -12.49 1.32
C PHE A 349 -17.91 -10.98 1.30
N VAL A 350 -17.97 -10.36 0.11
CA VAL A 350 -18.17 -8.91 -0.03
C VAL A 350 -19.53 -8.48 0.50
N GLN A 351 -20.60 -9.21 0.18
CA GLN A 351 -21.95 -8.92 0.68
C GLN A 351 -22.00 -9.02 2.20
N LYS A 352 -21.50 -10.13 2.77
CA LYS A 352 -21.40 -10.29 4.23
C LYS A 352 -20.61 -9.15 4.86
N ALA A 353 -19.50 -8.73 4.24
CA ALA A 353 -18.65 -7.65 4.74
C ALA A 353 -19.35 -6.28 4.79
N VAL A 354 -20.08 -5.92 3.73
CA VAL A 354 -20.86 -4.67 3.69
C VAL A 354 -21.96 -4.68 4.75
N ILE A 355 -22.69 -5.80 4.88
CA ILE A 355 -23.75 -5.92 5.89
C ILE A 355 -23.16 -5.87 7.30
N ILE A 356 -22.00 -6.51 7.56
CA ILE A 356 -21.36 -6.48 8.87
C ILE A 356 -20.98 -5.06 9.27
N ALA A 357 -20.48 -4.25 8.34
CA ALA A 357 -20.09 -2.87 8.61
C ALA A 357 -21.30 -2.02 9.03
N GLU A 358 -22.42 -2.17 8.31
CA GLU A 358 -23.65 -1.41 8.56
C GLU A 358 -24.38 -1.86 9.84
N VAL A 359 -24.54 -3.17 10.04
CA VAL A 359 -25.19 -3.73 11.23
C VAL A 359 -24.39 -3.41 12.48
N ALA A 360 -23.07 -3.53 12.43
CA ALA A 360 -22.21 -3.15 13.54
C ALA A 360 -22.37 -1.67 13.89
N ASP A 361 -22.34 -0.77 12.92
CA ASP A 361 -22.50 0.67 13.16
C ASP A 361 -23.89 1.00 13.75
N THR A 362 -24.94 0.36 13.23
CA THR A 362 -26.32 0.50 13.75
C THR A 362 -26.43 0.06 15.20
N MET A 363 -25.90 -1.13 15.53
CA MET A 363 -25.93 -1.66 16.90
C MET A 363 -25.17 -0.75 17.88
N LEU A 364 -24.02 -0.22 17.47
CA LEU A 364 -23.20 0.68 18.32
C LEU A 364 -23.87 2.04 18.53
N LYS A 365 -24.53 2.59 17.51
CA LYS A 365 -25.33 3.81 17.63
C LYS A 365 -26.50 3.64 18.61
N GLN A 366 -27.15 2.48 18.60
CA GLN A 366 -28.26 2.16 19.51
C GLN A 366 -27.79 2.00 20.96
N THR A 367 -26.68 1.29 21.19
CA THR A 367 -26.15 1.07 22.55
C THR A 367 -25.28 2.22 23.07
N ARG A 368 -24.89 3.15 22.19
CA ARG A 368 -23.91 4.23 22.46
C ARG A 368 -22.57 3.69 22.99
N THR A 369 -22.20 2.48 22.59
CA THR A 369 -20.91 1.87 22.93
C THR A 369 -19.92 2.02 21.78
N LYS A 370 -18.63 1.92 22.08
CA LYS A 370 -17.56 1.93 21.05
C LYS A 370 -17.31 0.55 20.43
N TYR A 371 -17.75 -0.51 21.13
CA TYR A 371 -17.44 -1.89 20.78
C TYR A 371 -18.66 -2.79 20.87
N LEU A 372 -18.65 -3.87 20.06
CA LEU A 372 -19.69 -4.88 20.05
C LEU A 372 -19.50 -5.84 21.23
N SER A 373 -20.59 -6.12 21.94
CA SER A 373 -20.63 -7.15 22.97
C SER A 373 -20.54 -8.56 22.35
N PRO A 374 -20.18 -9.59 23.14
CA PRO A 374 -20.20 -10.98 22.66
C PRO A 374 -21.57 -11.41 22.13
N GLN A 375 -22.66 -10.94 22.75
CA GLN A 375 -24.03 -11.22 22.32
C GLN A 375 -24.32 -10.58 20.95
N GLN A 376 -23.95 -9.32 20.75
CA GLN A 376 -24.11 -8.65 19.45
C GLN A 376 -23.31 -9.33 18.35
N LYS A 377 -22.07 -9.77 18.64
CA LYS A 377 -21.27 -10.56 17.69
C LYS A 377 -21.94 -11.88 17.33
N SER A 378 -22.51 -12.57 18.31
CA SER A 378 -23.27 -13.81 18.07
C SER A 378 -24.49 -13.57 17.19
N GLN A 379 -25.25 -12.51 17.45
CA GLN A 379 -26.42 -12.12 16.64
C GLN A 379 -26.03 -11.81 15.19
N ILE A 380 -24.91 -11.10 15.00
CA ILE A 380 -24.39 -10.80 13.66
C ILE A 380 -23.96 -12.08 12.95
N SER A 381 -23.24 -12.98 13.63
CA SER A 381 -22.84 -14.27 13.05
C SER A 381 -24.05 -15.10 12.63
N GLU A 382 -25.10 -15.13 13.44
CA GLU A 382 -26.34 -15.85 13.15
C GLU A 382 -27.08 -15.22 11.96
N LEU A 383 -27.24 -13.89 11.96
CA LEU A 383 -27.89 -13.14 10.88
C LEU A 383 -27.21 -13.34 9.52
N LEU A 384 -25.87 -13.46 9.52
CA LEU A 384 -25.06 -13.61 8.32
C LEU A 384 -24.70 -15.07 8.00
N GLU A 385 -25.23 -16.02 8.75
CA GLU A 385 -24.92 -17.45 8.60
C GLU A 385 -23.41 -17.73 8.56
N ILE A 386 -22.64 -17.03 9.41
CA ILE A 386 -21.20 -17.21 9.54
C ILE A 386 -20.95 -18.42 10.43
N SER A 387 -20.42 -19.47 9.81
CA SER A 387 -20.32 -20.81 10.38
C SER A 387 -19.12 -21.01 11.31
N CYS A 388 -18.05 -20.25 11.13
CA CYS A 388 -16.82 -20.39 11.90
C CYS A 388 -16.07 -19.08 12.12
N LYS A 389 -15.07 -19.13 13.02
CA LYS A 389 -14.24 -17.97 13.38
C LYS A 389 -13.38 -17.51 12.22
N GLU A 390 -12.89 -18.43 11.39
CA GLU A 390 -12.02 -18.16 10.25
C GLU A 390 -12.77 -17.44 9.13
N GLU A 391 -14.02 -17.80 8.90
CA GLU A 391 -14.94 -17.07 8.03
C GLU A 391 -15.21 -15.66 8.56
N MET A 392 -15.50 -15.52 9.86
CA MET A 392 -15.67 -14.20 10.48
C MET A 392 -14.42 -13.31 10.30
N LYS A 393 -13.22 -13.87 10.44
CA LYS A 393 -11.97 -13.15 10.18
C LYS A 393 -11.90 -12.64 8.74
N VAL A 394 -12.22 -13.49 7.76
CA VAL A 394 -12.26 -13.09 6.34
C VAL A 394 -13.27 -11.98 6.10
N VAL A 395 -14.50 -12.15 6.57
CA VAL A 395 -15.57 -11.16 6.41
C VAL A 395 -15.18 -9.83 7.06
N CYS A 396 -14.56 -9.85 8.25
CA CYS A 396 -14.05 -8.64 8.91
C CYS A 396 -12.90 -8.00 8.11
N SER A 397 -11.95 -8.78 7.59
CA SER A 397 -10.85 -8.27 6.76
C SER A 397 -11.37 -7.56 5.50
N PHE A 398 -12.40 -8.10 4.87
CA PHE A 398 -13.08 -7.46 3.73
C PHE A 398 -13.84 -6.21 4.18
N ALA A 399 -14.54 -6.26 5.31
CA ALA A 399 -15.28 -5.11 5.83
C ALA A 399 -14.36 -3.91 6.11
N GLN A 400 -13.13 -4.17 6.55
CA GLN A 400 -12.10 -3.12 6.72
C GLN A 400 -11.68 -2.42 5.43
N LEU A 401 -11.91 -3.01 4.25
CA LEU A 401 -11.68 -2.32 2.98
C LEU A 401 -12.70 -1.19 2.76
N PHE A 402 -13.87 -1.27 3.40
CA PHE A 402 -14.95 -0.29 3.29
C PHE A 402 -15.05 0.63 4.52
N ASP A 403 -14.81 0.10 5.72
CA ASP A 403 -14.74 0.88 6.97
C ASP A 403 -13.63 0.33 7.87
N GLU A 404 -12.51 1.07 7.93
CA GLU A 404 -11.32 0.70 8.71
C GLU A 404 -11.61 0.46 10.20
N ARG A 405 -12.70 1.03 10.73
CA ARG A 405 -13.09 0.93 12.15
C ARG A 405 -13.71 -0.42 12.51
N VAL A 406 -14.10 -1.23 11.53
CA VAL A 406 -14.82 -2.50 11.79
C VAL A 406 -14.01 -3.43 12.68
N TYR A 407 -12.71 -3.60 12.43
CA TYR A 407 -11.90 -4.50 13.25
C TYR A 407 -11.84 -4.04 14.71
N ASN A 408 -11.60 -2.76 14.96
CA ASN A 408 -11.62 -2.17 16.29
C ASN A 408 -12.92 -2.46 17.03
N ARG A 409 -14.06 -2.27 16.36
CA ARG A 409 -15.40 -2.56 16.90
C ARG A 409 -15.57 -4.03 17.30
N PHE A 410 -14.95 -4.95 16.55
CA PHE A 410 -15.06 -6.41 16.76
C PHE A 410 -14.01 -7.00 17.70
N TYR A 411 -12.77 -6.51 17.73
CA TYR A 411 -11.65 -7.23 18.36
C TYR A 411 -10.91 -6.41 19.43
N SER A 412 -10.94 -5.08 19.38
CA SER A 412 -10.13 -4.23 20.28
C SER A 412 -10.72 -4.05 21.68
N ALA A 413 -12.00 -4.38 21.87
CA ALA A 413 -12.69 -4.30 23.17
C ALA A 413 -11.94 -5.03 24.30
N ARG A 414 -11.35 -6.19 24.01
CA ARG A 414 -10.71 -7.02 25.04
C ARG A 414 -9.40 -6.42 25.53
N HIS A 415 -8.66 -5.76 24.64
CA HIS A 415 -7.37 -5.18 24.99
C HIS A 415 -7.52 -3.88 25.79
N GLU A 416 -8.51 -3.05 25.47
CA GLU A 416 -8.83 -1.85 26.27
C GLU A 416 -9.43 -2.20 27.62
N VAL A 417 -10.34 -3.18 27.71
CA VAL A 417 -10.87 -3.63 29.01
C VAL A 417 -9.75 -4.19 29.89
N ILE A 418 -8.82 -4.98 29.33
CA ILE A 418 -7.64 -5.46 30.08
C ILE A 418 -6.74 -4.30 30.50
N LYS A 419 -6.47 -3.32 29.63
CA LYS A 419 -5.68 -2.12 30.00
C LYS A 419 -6.36 -1.31 31.10
N GLN A 420 -7.68 -1.13 31.03
CA GLN A 420 -8.45 -0.44 32.06
C GLN A 420 -8.42 -1.21 33.38
N MET A 421 -8.59 -2.53 33.35
CA MET A 421 -8.47 -3.39 34.54
C MET A 421 -7.08 -3.29 35.18
N ILE A 422 -6.01 -3.30 34.37
CA ILE A 422 -4.63 -3.14 34.85
C ILE A 422 -4.38 -1.73 35.41
N ALA A 423 -4.99 -0.68 34.85
CA ALA A 423 -4.84 0.69 35.34
C ALA A 423 -5.64 0.97 36.62
N THR A 424 -6.64 0.15 36.94
CA THR A 424 -7.41 0.21 38.20
C THR A 424 -6.86 -0.66 39.33
N ILE A 425 -5.79 -1.43 39.09
CA ILE A 425 -5.02 -2.16 40.11
C ILE A 425 -3.80 -1.31 40.44
#